data_AF-A0A822CTE4-F1
#
_entry.id   AF-A0A822CTE4-F1
#
_cell.length_a   1.000
_cell.length_b   1.000
_cell.length_c   1.000
_cell.angle_alpha   90.00
_cell.angle_beta   90.00
_cell.angle_gamma   90.00
#
_symmetry.space_group_name_H-M   'P 1'
#
loop_
_entity.id
_entity.type
_entity.pdbx_description
1 polymer ?
#
loop_
_entity_poly.entity_id
_entity_poly.type
_entity_poly.pdbx_seq_one_letter_code
_entity_poly.pdbx_strand_id
1 'polypeptide(L)'
;MKKIPSHHFNIGDSIALIDQEQLDEYLNKQNKTDEKLPLRLFYQSFGIILSIYPLLSIKFIYWPLSLTNNNYLNRQKLFRLERLPNFVTLNRSIDAFEKIIDNKELLLIKPFLNLSDNIDKNQLKNYAQDQIRNIENNLINNNEYNHATLNNSQRQAIKNALENRLTLIQGPPGTGKTETSAWIIHLWLKTFFREG
;
A
#
# COMPACT_ATOMS: atom_id res chain seq x y z
N MET A 1 21.48 18.13 -22.29
CA MET A 1 21.48 17.25 -21.09
C MET A 1 20.79 15.95 -21.47
N LYS A 2 21.42 14.77 -21.29
CA LYS A 2 20.75 13.48 -21.54
C LYS A 2 19.66 13.30 -20.49
N LYS A 3 18.40 13.13 -20.92
CA LYS A 3 17.27 12.86 -20.03
C LYS A 3 17.26 11.38 -19.63
N ILE A 4 16.77 11.09 -18.43
CA ILE A 4 16.45 9.71 -18.05
C ILE A 4 15.30 9.23 -18.95
N PRO A 5 15.38 8.01 -19.52
CA PRO A 5 14.29 7.44 -20.32
C PRO A 5 13.03 7.21 -19.47
N SER A 6 11.90 6.99 -20.14
CA SER A 6 10.67 6.57 -19.46
C SER A 6 10.91 5.25 -18.69
N HIS A 7 10.35 5.17 -17.48
CA HIS A 7 10.54 4.02 -16.59
C HIS A 7 9.33 3.84 -15.67
N HIS A 8 9.21 2.65 -15.07
CA HIS A 8 8.15 2.29 -14.14
C HIS A 8 8.62 2.21 -12.67
N PHE A 9 9.75 2.85 -12.34
CA PHE A 9 10.18 3.01 -10.96
C PHE A 9 9.20 3.88 -10.18
N ASN A 10 8.95 3.50 -8.93
CA ASN A 10 8.13 4.23 -7.96
C ASN A 10 8.89 4.46 -6.67
N ILE A 11 8.44 5.44 -5.89
CA ILE A 11 8.94 5.66 -4.52
C ILE A 11 8.67 4.40 -3.69
N GLY A 12 9.69 3.92 -2.98
CA GLY A 12 9.65 2.70 -2.18
C GLY A 12 10.05 1.42 -2.93
N ASP A 13 10.30 1.47 -4.24
CA ASP A 13 10.81 0.30 -4.96
C ASP A 13 12.20 -0.10 -4.47
N SER A 14 12.39 -1.40 -4.27
CA SER A 14 13.71 -2.01 -4.04
C SER A 14 14.48 -2.09 -5.35
N ILE A 15 15.78 -1.79 -5.28
CA ILE A 15 16.66 -1.70 -6.44
C ILE A 15 18.02 -2.35 -6.18
N ALA A 16 18.69 -2.76 -7.25
CA ALA A 16 20.12 -3.09 -7.27
C ALA A 16 20.87 -2.10 -8.18
N LEU A 17 22.11 -1.79 -7.79
CA LEU A 17 23.07 -1.08 -8.63
C LEU A 17 24.01 -2.08 -9.29
N ILE A 18 24.23 -1.90 -10.59
CA ILE A 18 25.13 -2.68 -11.42
C ILE A 18 26.13 -1.73 -12.08
N ASP A 19 27.42 -1.97 -11.93
CA ASP A 19 28.49 -1.29 -12.66
C ASP A 19 28.43 -1.70 -14.14
N GLN A 20 28.15 -0.75 -15.02
CA GLN A 20 27.93 -1.05 -16.44
C GLN A 20 29.22 -1.53 -17.11
N GLU A 21 30.39 -1.03 -16.72
CA GLU A 21 31.66 -1.43 -17.33
C GLU A 21 31.96 -2.91 -17.04
N GLN A 22 31.73 -3.36 -15.80
CA GLN A 22 31.89 -4.76 -15.41
C GLN A 22 30.92 -5.67 -16.17
N LEU A 23 29.68 -5.22 -16.36
CA LEU A 23 28.68 -5.97 -17.12
C LEU A 23 29.07 -6.07 -18.60
N ASP A 24 29.53 -4.98 -19.21
CA ASP A 24 29.92 -4.95 -20.62
C ASP A 24 31.19 -5.78 -20.87
N GLU A 25 32.20 -5.71 -20.00
CA GLU A 25 33.38 -6.58 -20.06
C GLU A 25 33.00 -8.06 -20.04
N TYR A 26 32.04 -8.42 -19.18
CA TYR A 26 31.52 -9.77 -19.10
C TYR A 26 30.80 -10.17 -20.39
N LEU A 27 29.84 -9.36 -20.86
CA LEU A 27 29.07 -9.65 -22.08
C LEU A 27 29.98 -9.78 -23.32
N ASN A 28 31.04 -8.97 -23.39
CA ASN A 28 32.04 -9.05 -24.47
C ASN A 28 32.85 -10.35 -24.42
N LYS A 29 33.18 -10.86 -23.22
CA LYS A 29 33.80 -12.19 -23.05
C LYS A 29 32.82 -13.32 -23.34
N GLN A 30 31.54 -13.10 -23.03
CA GLN A 30 30.48 -14.09 -23.17
C GLN A 30 30.08 -14.36 -24.63
N ASN A 31 30.34 -13.45 -25.56
CA ASN A 31 30.21 -13.73 -27.00
C ASN A 31 31.10 -14.92 -27.48
N LYS A 32 31.88 -15.54 -26.59
CA LYS A 32 32.68 -16.76 -26.83
C LYS A 32 32.14 -18.03 -26.11
N THR A 33 31.06 -17.94 -25.33
CA THR A 33 30.52 -19.04 -24.49
C THR A 33 28.99 -18.98 -24.38
N ASP A 34 28.28 -20.10 -24.57
CA ASP A 34 26.80 -20.15 -24.66
C ASP A 34 26.02 -19.95 -23.34
N GLU A 35 26.70 -19.86 -22.19
CA GLU A 35 26.03 -19.89 -20.89
C GLU A 35 25.67 -18.49 -20.38
N LYS A 36 24.37 -18.15 -20.29
CA LYS A 36 23.88 -16.85 -19.78
C LYS A 36 23.84 -16.80 -18.24
N LEU A 37 24.81 -16.10 -17.63
CA LEU A 37 24.78 -15.82 -16.20
C LEU A 37 23.67 -14.83 -15.81
N PRO A 38 23.03 -15.00 -14.64
CA PRO A 38 21.99 -14.09 -14.17
C PRO A 38 22.58 -12.76 -13.68
N LEU A 39 21.88 -11.65 -13.95
CA LEU A 39 22.30 -10.29 -13.59
C LEU A 39 22.61 -10.11 -12.10
N ARG A 40 21.97 -10.89 -11.22
CA ARG A 40 22.21 -10.88 -9.77
C ARG A 40 23.66 -11.09 -9.34
N LEU A 41 24.48 -11.69 -10.20
CA LEU A 41 25.91 -11.89 -9.91
C LEU A 41 26.73 -10.59 -10.05
N PHE A 42 26.15 -9.56 -10.65
CA PHE A 42 26.78 -8.26 -10.88
C PHE A 42 26.22 -7.17 -9.96
N TYR A 43 25.51 -7.53 -8.88
CA TYR A 43 24.94 -6.55 -7.95
C TYR A 43 26.03 -6.05 -7.00
N GLN A 44 26.41 -4.77 -7.11
CA GLN A 44 27.34 -4.16 -6.16
C GLN A 44 26.62 -3.64 -4.92
N SER A 45 25.38 -3.19 -5.06
CA SER A 45 24.63 -2.60 -3.95
C SER A 45 23.13 -2.79 -4.11
N PHE A 46 22.42 -2.73 -2.99
CA PHE A 46 20.97 -2.77 -2.89
C PHE A 46 20.44 -1.46 -2.33
N GLY A 47 19.24 -1.04 -2.71
CA GLY A 47 18.70 0.23 -2.26
C GLY A 47 17.20 0.35 -2.35
N ILE A 48 16.70 1.51 -1.90
CA ILE A 48 15.28 1.87 -1.93
C ILE A 48 15.14 3.28 -2.50
N ILE A 49 14.25 3.45 -3.47
CA ILE A 49 13.96 4.75 -4.08
C ILE A 49 13.24 5.66 -3.08
N LEU A 50 13.78 6.85 -2.87
CA LEU A 50 13.22 7.89 -2.01
C LEU A 50 12.42 8.93 -2.79
N SER A 51 12.93 9.34 -3.96
CA SER A 51 12.24 10.34 -4.79
C SER A 51 12.61 10.17 -6.26
N ILE A 52 11.67 10.57 -7.12
CA ILE A 52 11.80 10.53 -8.57
C ILE A 52 11.54 11.94 -9.10
N TYR A 53 12.51 12.46 -9.85
CA TYR A 53 12.39 13.72 -10.57
C TYR A 53 12.27 13.38 -12.06
N PRO A 54 11.05 13.50 -12.64
CA PRO A 54 10.77 13.03 -13.99
C PRO A 54 11.81 13.50 -15.01
N LEU A 55 12.34 12.55 -15.79
CA LEU A 55 13.34 12.76 -16.85
C LEU A 55 14.70 13.32 -16.38
N LEU A 56 14.89 13.56 -15.08
CA LEU A 56 16.06 14.25 -14.53
C LEU A 56 16.91 13.35 -13.64
N SER A 57 16.35 12.81 -12.56
CA SER A 57 17.11 12.05 -11.57
C SER A 57 16.23 11.12 -10.74
N ILE A 58 16.85 10.08 -10.20
CA ILE A 58 16.27 9.19 -9.19
C ILE A 58 17.16 9.31 -7.95
N LYS A 59 16.55 9.57 -6.79
CA LYS A 59 17.23 9.58 -5.49
C LYS A 59 16.87 8.31 -4.74
N PHE A 60 17.87 7.63 -4.21
CA PHE A 60 17.69 6.41 -3.44
C PHE A 60 18.72 6.34 -2.31
N ILE A 61 18.41 5.54 -1.30
CA ILE A 61 19.37 5.08 -0.30
C ILE A 61 19.88 3.70 -0.71
N TYR A 62 21.12 3.37 -0.36
CA TYR A 62 21.73 2.11 -0.75
C TYR A 62 22.66 1.56 0.32
N TRP A 63 22.97 0.27 0.20
CA TRP A 63 23.87 -0.50 1.04
C TRP A 63 24.65 -1.52 0.19
N PRO A 64 25.91 -1.85 0.57
CA PRO A 64 26.64 -1.32 1.72
C PRO A 64 27.21 0.09 1.49
N LEU A 65 27.34 0.87 2.56
CA LEU A 65 27.92 2.23 2.50
C LEU A 65 29.43 2.25 2.19
N SER A 66 30.10 1.10 2.28
CA SER A 66 31.52 0.94 1.93
C SER A 66 31.83 1.31 0.48
N LEU A 67 30.85 1.23 -0.42
CA LEU A 67 31.01 1.65 -1.82
C LEU A 67 31.34 3.13 -1.97
N THR A 68 30.76 3.98 -1.12
CA THR A 68 31.11 5.41 -1.08
C THR A 68 32.47 5.64 -0.45
N ASN A 69 32.76 4.95 0.67
CA ASN A 69 34.01 5.14 1.41
C ASN A 69 35.24 4.75 0.58
N ASN A 70 35.09 3.80 -0.33
CA ASN A 70 36.16 3.35 -1.24
C ASN A 70 36.19 4.12 -2.57
N ASN A 71 35.45 5.23 -2.70
CA ASN A 71 35.27 5.98 -3.95
C ASN A 71 34.81 5.12 -5.15
N TYR A 72 34.18 3.97 -4.90
CA TYR A 72 33.68 3.08 -5.95
C TYR A 72 32.55 3.76 -6.74
N LEU A 73 31.66 4.45 -6.03
CA LEU A 73 30.61 5.30 -6.61
C LEU A 73 31.21 6.65 -7.04
N ASN A 74 31.90 6.66 -8.18
CA ASN A 74 32.46 7.85 -8.80
C ASN A 74 31.52 8.39 -9.91
N ARG A 75 31.48 9.72 -10.08
CA ARG A 75 30.72 10.44 -11.12
C ARG A 75 31.14 10.09 -12.56
N GLN A 76 32.32 9.50 -12.73
CA GLN A 76 32.81 9.09 -14.05
C GLN A 76 32.25 7.74 -14.51
N LYS A 77 31.71 6.93 -13.60
CA LYS A 77 31.18 5.60 -13.91
C LYS A 77 29.72 5.64 -14.31
N LEU A 78 29.35 4.74 -15.22
CA LEU A 78 27.95 4.49 -15.57
C LEU A 78 27.41 3.33 -14.74
N PHE A 79 26.26 3.54 -14.11
CA PHE A 79 25.57 2.53 -13.35
C PHE A 79 24.21 2.22 -13.96
N ARG A 80 23.88 0.93 -13.99
CA ARG A 80 22.55 0.43 -14.29
C ARG A 80 21.79 0.24 -12.99
N LEU A 81 20.54 0.70 -12.99
CA LEU A 81 19.59 0.49 -11.90
C LEU A 81 18.65 -0.65 -12.29
N GLU A 82 18.60 -1.71 -11.49
CA GLU A 82 17.67 -2.82 -11.69
C GLU A 82 16.60 -2.83 -10.59
N ARG A 83 15.33 -2.98 -10.97
CA ARG A 83 14.24 -3.12 -10.01
C ARG A 83 14.23 -4.54 -9.45
N LEU A 84 14.17 -4.66 -8.13
CA LEU A 84 14.07 -5.93 -7.44
C LEU A 84 12.61 -6.25 -7.08
N PRO A 85 12.28 -7.54 -6.87
CA PRO A 85 11.00 -7.92 -6.29
C PRO A 85 10.80 -7.23 -4.93
N ASN A 86 9.59 -6.75 -4.66
CA ASN A 86 9.26 -6.14 -3.38
C ASN A 86 8.98 -7.23 -2.32
N PHE A 87 10.07 -7.81 -1.79
CA PHE A 87 10.00 -8.83 -0.74
C PHE A 87 9.39 -8.29 0.56
N VAL A 88 9.46 -6.97 0.81
CA VAL A 88 8.81 -6.35 1.97
C VAL A 88 7.29 -6.51 1.90
N THR A 89 6.68 -6.28 0.73
CA THR A 89 5.25 -6.51 0.55
C THR A 89 4.89 -7.98 0.73
N LEU A 90 5.64 -8.90 0.15
CA LEU A 90 5.38 -10.34 0.29
C LEU A 90 5.48 -10.79 1.74
N ASN A 91 6.55 -10.43 2.45
CA ASN A 91 6.75 -10.80 3.84
C ASN A 91 5.65 -10.20 4.73
N ARG A 92 5.27 -8.93 4.51
CA ARG A 92 4.13 -8.32 5.22
C ARG A 92 2.81 -9.07 4.99
N SER A 93 2.59 -9.59 3.79
CA SER A 93 1.43 -10.42 3.50
C SER A 93 1.50 -11.77 4.22
N ILE A 94 2.66 -12.43 4.22
CA ILE A 94 2.88 -13.70 4.94
C ILE A 94 2.67 -13.49 6.45
N ASP A 95 3.29 -12.48 7.05
CA ASP A 95 3.13 -12.12 8.46
C ASP A 95 1.66 -11.83 8.80
N ALA A 96 0.92 -11.18 7.89
CA ALA A 96 -0.51 -10.94 8.07
C ALA A 96 -1.32 -12.24 8.04
N PHE A 97 -0.98 -13.19 7.16
CA PHE A 97 -1.63 -14.50 7.13
C PHE A 97 -1.34 -15.32 8.39
N GLU A 98 -0.10 -15.34 8.87
CA GLU A 98 0.27 -16.02 10.12
C GLU A 98 -0.53 -15.47 11.30
N LYS A 99 -0.62 -14.14 11.42
CA LYS A 99 -1.47 -13.48 12.42
C LYS A 99 -2.94 -13.83 12.29
N ILE A 100 -3.44 -14.08 11.07
CA ILE A 100 -4.83 -14.50 10.87
C ILE A 100 -5.05 -15.93 11.38
N ILE A 101 -4.10 -16.83 11.15
CA ILE A 101 -4.18 -18.24 11.54
C ILE A 101 -4.07 -18.38 13.06
N ASP A 102 -3.14 -17.67 13.70
CA ASP A 102 -2.88 -17.79 15.13
C ASP A 102 -3.98 -17.16 16.01
N ASN A 103 -4.70 -16.17 15.47
CA ASN A 103 -5.62 -15.37 16.25
C ASN A 103 -7.08 -15.86 16.11
N LYS A 104 -7.48 -16.79 16.98
CA LYS A 104 -8.84 -17.39 17.04
C LYS A 104 -9.96 -16.36 17.25
N GLU A 105 -9.63 -15.15 17.69
CA GLU A 105 -10.56 -14.05 17.97
C GLU A 105 -10.87 -13.13 16.78
N LEU A 106 -10.38 -13.42 15.57
CA LEU A 106 -10.70 -12.65 14.36
C LEU A 106 -12.14 -12.87 13.88
N LEU A 107 -13.10 -12.52 14.75
CA LEU A 107 -14.54 -12.43 14.51
C LEU A 107 -14.87 -11.58 13.28
N LEU A 108 -14.00 -10.63 12.90
CA LEU A 108 -14.17 -9.79 11.71
C LEU A 108 -13.96 -10.53 10.38
N ILE A 109 -13.12 -11.57 10.36
CA ILE A 109 -12.71 -12.25 9.11
C ILE A 109 -13.53 -13.54 8.89
N LYS A 110 -14.13 -14.09 9.96
CA LYS A 110 -15.01 -15.27 9.87
C LYS A 110 -16.08 -15.19 8.77
N PRO A 111 -16.75 -14.04 8.53
CA PRO A 111 -17.71 -13.90 7.42
C PRO A 111 -17.09 -13.98 6.01
N PHE A 112 -15.81 -13.64 5.85
CA PHE A 112 -15.12 -13.66 4.56
C PHE A 112 -14.49 -15.01 4.21
N LEU A 113 -14.14 -15.81 5.22
CA LEU A 113 -13.46 -17.10 5.01
C LEU A 113 -14.41 -18.25 4.70
N ASN A 114 -15.73 -18.00 4.57
CA ASN A 114 -16.74 -19.07 4.49
C ASN A 114 -16.62 -20.11 5.62
N LEU A 115 -15.94 -19.78 6.73
CA LEU A 115 -15.78 -20.65 7.91
C LEU A 115 -17.04 -20.68 8.78
N SER A 116 -18.18 -20.32 8.23
CA SER A 116 -19.41 -20.19 8.98
C SER A 116 -20.63 -20.34 8.07
N ASP A 117 -21.14 -21.56 8.00
CA ASP A 117 -22.53 -21.82 7.63
C ASP A 117 -23.54 -21.29 8.67
N ASN A 118 -23.06 -20.76 9.83
CA ASN A 118 -23.88 -20.33 10.96
C ASN A 118 -23.52 -18.92 11.48
N ILE A 119 -23.38 -17.92 10.60
CA ILE A 119 -23.40 -16.52 11.08
C ILE A 119 -24.87 -16.18 11.27
N ASP A 120 -25.31 -16.21 12.53
CA ASP A 120 -26.64 -15.73 12.89
C ASP A 120 -26.70 -14.22 12.60
N LYS A 121 -27.35 -13.89 11.49
CA LYS A 121 -27.56 -12.51 11.03
C LYS A 121 -28.25 -11.66 12.11
N ASN A 122 -29.00 -12.27 13.03
CA ASN A 122 -29.67 -11.56 14.12
C ASN A 122 -28.68 -11.13 15.22
N GLN A 123 -27.67 -11.93 15.55
CA GLN A 123 -26.64 -11.53 16.52
C GLN A 123 -25.79 -10.35 16.03
N LEU A 124 -25.39 -10.36 14.75
CA LEU A 124 -24.66 -9.23 14.15
C LEU A 124 -25.52 -7.95 14.15
N LYS A 125 -26.82 -8.10 13.85
CA LYS A 125 -27.76 -6.99 13.82
C LYS A 125 -28.00 -6.40 15.22
N ASN A 126 -28.14 -7.23 16.24
CA ASN A 126 -28.34 -6.78 17.62
C ASN A 126 -27.09 -6.07 18.18
N TYR A 127 -25.89 -6.64 17.95
CA TYR A 127 -24.63 -6.01 18.36
C TYR A 127 -24.41 -4.65 17.67
N ALA A 128 -24.76 -4.54 16.38
CA ALA A 128 -24.76 -3.26 15.68
C ALA A 128 -25.77 -2.30 16.31
N GLN A 129 -27.04 -2.71 16.48
CA GLN A 129 -28.12 -1.86 17.00
C GLN A 129 -27.84 -1.28 18.39
N ASP A 130 -27.19 -2.02 19.28
CA ASP A 130 -26.84 -1.53 20.63
C ASP A 130 -25.76 -0.43 20.62
N GLN A 131 -24.87 -0.40 19.62
CA GLN A 131 -23.87 0.66 19.44
C GLN A 131 -24.42 1.90 18.71
N ILE A 132 -25.51 1.74 17.94
CA ILE A 132 -26.04 2.74 16.99
C ILE A 132 -27.03 3.72 17.62
N ARG A 133 -27.82 3.27 18.60
CA ARG A 133 -28.98 4.03 19.09
C ARG A 133 -28.61 5.39 19.70
N ASN A 134 -27.37 5.55 20.15
CA ASN A 134 -26.85 6.83 20.66
C ASN A 134 -26.32 7.75 19.54
N ILE A 135 -25.91 7.17 18.40
CA ILE A 135 -25.29 7.87 17.27
C ILE A 135 -26.34 8.55 16.39
N GLU A 136 -27.44 7.85 16.07
CA GLU A 136 -28.54 8.40 15.27
C GLU A 136 -29.17 9.65 15.91
N ASN A 137 -29.36 9.63 17.23
CA ASN A 137 -29.95 10.76 17.95
C ASN A 137 -29.02 11.99 17.98
N ASN A 138 -27.71 11.82 18.06
CA ASN A 138 -26.76 12.95 18.07
C ASN A 138 -26.47 13.51 16.67
N LEU A 139 -26.52 12.70 15.61
CA LEU A 139 -26.22 13.15 14.24
C LEU A 139 -27.41 13.81 13.55
N ILE A 140 -28.63 13.35 13.80
CA ILE A 140 -29.86 13.93 13.24
C ILE A 140 -30.16 15.30 13.89
N ASN A 141 -29.95 15.42 15.21
CA ASN A 141 -30.23 16.66 15.95
C ASN A 141 -29.27 17.81 15.62
N ASN A 142 -28.05 17.52 15.14
CA ASN A 142 -27.02 18.54 14.85
C ASN A 142 -27.03 19.06 13.40
N ASN A 143 -27.96 18.64 12.53
CA ASN A 143 -28.07 19.07 11.13
C ASN A 143 -26.79 18.93 10.25
N GLU A 144 -25.67 18.40 10.75
CA GLU A 144 -24.41 18.25 9.99
C GLU A 144 -24.50 17.15 8.90
N TYR A 145 -25.40 16.17 9.04
CA TYR A 145 -25.69 15.19 7.98
C TYR A 145 -26.38 15.80 6.75
N ASN A 146 -26.96 16.99 6.92
CA ASN A 146 -27.50 17.83 5.84
C ASN A 146 -26.41 18.73 5.26
N HIS A 147 -25.18 18.24 5.13
CA HIS A 147 -24.26 18.83 4.17
C HIS A 147 -24.92 18.75 2.79
N ALA A 148 -25.23 19.92 2.21
CA ALA A 148 -25.91 20.07 0.93
C ALA A 148 -25.15 19.44 -0.25
N THR A 149 -23.96 18.89 -0.02
CA THR A 149 -23.06 18.31 -1.01
C THR A 149 -23.17 16.79 -1.15
N LEU A 150 -23.62 16.07 -0.11
CA LEU A 150 -23.75 14.61 -0.18
C LEU A 150 -25.07 14.22 -0.83
N ASN A 151 -25.02 13.28 -1.77
CA ASN A 151 -26.24 12.71 -2.34
C ASN A 151 -26.79 11.58 -1.45
N ASN A 152 -27.97 11.08 -1.78
CA ASN A 152 -28.67 10.08 -0.95
C ASN A 152 -27.91 8.75 -0.86
N SER A 153 -27.24 8.31 -1.93
CA SER A 153 -26.49 7.04 -1.89
C SER A 153 -25.24 7.15 -1.02
N GLN A 154 -24.56 8.30 -1.04
CA GLN A 154 -23.44 8.59 -0.15
C GLN A 154 -23.88 8.66 1.31
N ARG A 155 -24.98 9.36 1.61
CA ARG A 155 -25.55 9.40 2.98
C ARG A 155 -25.86 7.99 3.50
N GLN A 156 -26.48 7.15 2.67
CA GLN A 156 -26.78 5.77 3.04
C GLN A 156 -25.51 4.95 3.25
N ALA A 157 -24.50 5.11 2.40
CA ALA A 157 -23.22 4.42 2.55
C ALA A 157 -22.51 4.81 3.85
N ILE A 158 -22.51 6.09 4.20
CA ILE A 158 -21.92 6.59 5.45
C ILE A 158 -22.69 6.05 6.66
N LYS A 159 -24.03 6.14 6.63
CA LYS A 159 -24.89 5.56 7.67
C LYS A 159 -24.56 4.09 7.88
N ASN A 160 -24.58 3.28 6.81
CA ASN A 160 -24.26 1.86 6.90
C ASN A 160 -22.83 1.62 7.44
N ALA A 161 -21.85 2.45 7.11
CA ALA A 161 -20.47 2.30 7.60
C ALA A 161 -20.29 2.62 9.09
N LEU A 162 -21.06 3.58 9.62
CA LEU A 162 -21.04 3.90 11.06
C LEU A 162 -21.82 2.86 11.88
N GLU A 163 -22.79 2.20 11.24
CA GLU A 163 -23.72 1.29 11.90
C GLU A 163 -23.26 -0.17 11.92
N ASN A 164 -22.72 -0.65 10.81
CA ASN A 164 -22.35 -2.05 10.70
C ASN A 164 -20.88 -2.24 11.06
N ARG A 165 -20.61 -3.35 11.76
CA ARG A 165 -19.24 -3.82 12.04
C ARG A 165 -18.39 -3.98 10.77
N LEU A 166 -19.05 -4.22 9.63
CA LEU A 166 -18.44 -4.34 8.31
C LEU A 166 -19.41 -3.83 7.24
N THR A 167 -18.93 -2.94 6.38
CA THR A 167 -19.69 -2.41 5.24
C THR A 167 -18.84 -2.43 3.98
N LEU A 168 -19.38 -3.03 2.92
CA LEU A 168 -18.80 -2.94 1.59
C LEU A 168 -19.46 -1.79 0.81
N ILE A 169 -18.69 -0.76 0.50
CA ILE A 169 -19.16 0.37 -0.31
C ILE A 169 -18.55 0.25 -1.71
N GLN A 170 -19.42 0.19 -2.73
CA GLN A 170 -19.01 0.21 -4.13
C GLN A 170 -19.47 1.52 -4.77
N GLY A 171 -18.59 2.14 -5.57
CA GLY A 171 -18.91 3.34 -6.34
C GLY A 171 -18.26 3.32 -7.72
N PRO A 172 -19.02 3.51 -8.81
CA PRO A 172 -18.45 3.75 -10.15
C PRO A 172 -17.45 4.93 -10.18
N PRO A 173 -16.64 5.08 -11.25
CA PRO A 173 -15.80 6.27 -11.43
C PRO A 173 -16.62 7.56 -11.29
N GLY A 174 -16.07 8.57 -10.59
CA GLY A 174 -16.74 9.88 -10.40
C GLY A 174 -17.82 9.97 -9.33
N THR A 175 -18.16 8.90 -8.61
CA THR A 175 -19.26 8.89 -7.60
C THR A 175 -18.90 9.38 -6.19
N GLY A 176 -17.74 10.02 -6.04
CA GLY A 176 -17.32 10.60 -4.75
C GLY A 176 -16.94 9.56 -3.68
N LYS A 177 -16.35 8.42 -4.07
CA LYS A 177 -15.86 7.39 -3.12
C LYS A 177 -14.91 7.97 -2.06
N THR A 178 -13.97 8.81 -2.47
CA THR A 178 -13.01 9.47 -1.57
C THR A 178 -13.71 10.42 -0.61
N GLU A 179 -14.63 11.25 -1.11
CA GLU A 179 -15.44 12.16 -0.29
C GLU A 179 -16.29 11.39 0.73
N THR A 180 -16.94 10.31 0.30
CA THR A 180 -17.72 9.41 1.17
C THR A 180 -16.85 8.81 2.27
N SER A 181 -15.64 8.34 1.92
CA SER A 181 -14.69 7.74 2.89
C SER A 181 -14.18 8.77 3.90
N ALA A 182 -13.90 10.00 3.46
CA ALA A 182 -13.48 11.08 4.35
C ALA A 182 -14.57 11.43 5.37
N TRP A 183 -15.84 11.46 4.95
CA TRP A 183 -16.98 11.67 5.84
C TRP A 183 -17.15 10.56 6.87
N ILE A 184 -16.97 9.29 6.46
CA ILE A 184 -17.01 8.15 7.40
C ILE A 184 -15.96 8.35 8.50
N ILE A 185 -14.71 8.66 8.15
CA ILE A 185 -13.63 8.87 9.12
C ILE A 185 -13.92 10.07 10.03
N HIS A 186 -14.35 11.20 9.46
CA HIS A 186 -14.66 12.42 10.21
C HIS A 186 -15.75 12.19 11.26
N LEU A 187 -16.84 11.54 10.87
CA LEU A 187 -17.95 11.24 11.78
C LEU A 187 -17.55 10.20 12.81
N TRP A 188 -16.77 9.18 12.42
CA TRP A 188 -16.26 8.18 13.35
C TRP A 188 -15.39 8.82 14.46
N LEU A 189 -14.49 9.74 14.10
CA LEU A 189 -13.70 10.50 15.06
C LEU A 189 -14.56 11.37 15.98
N LYS A 190 -15.60 12.03 15.46
CA LYS A 190 -16.50 12.85 16.28
C LYS A 190 -17.31 12.01 17.27
N THR A 191 -17.80 10.86 16.82
CA THR A 191 -18.73 10.03 17.59
C THR A 191 -18.01 9.18 18.64
N PHE A 192 -16.83 8.65 18.34
CA PHE A 192 -16.18 7.65 19.21
C PHE A 192 -14.91 8.15 19.93
N PHE A 193 -14.34 9.28 19.51
CA PHE A 193 -13.09 9.80 20.09
C PHE A 193 -13.27 11.04 20.97
N ARG A 194 -14.44 11.68 20.98
CA ARG A 194 -14.71 12.87 21.81
C ARG A 194 -15.44 12.59 23.13
N GLU A 195 -15.86 11.35 23.36
CA GLU A 195 -16.54 10.92 24.60
C GLU A 195 -15.65 10.10 25.55
N GLY A 196 -14.33 10.02 25.30
CA GLY A 196 -13.32 9.42 26.19
C GLY A 196 -12.32 10.45 26.67
#